data_AF-A0A6J7CQT7-F1
#
_entry.id   AF-A0A6J7CQT7-F1
#
_cell.length_a   1.000
_cell.length_b   1.000
_cell.length_c   1.000
_cell.angle_alpha   90.00
_cell.angle_beta   90.00
_cell.angle_gamma   90.00
#
_symmetry.space_group_name_H-M   'P 1'
#
loop_
_entity.id
_entity.type
_entity.pdbx_description
1 polymer ?
#
loop_
_entity_poly.entity_id
_entity_poly.type
_entity_poly.pdbx_seq_one_letter_code
_entity_poly.pdbx_strand_id
1 'polypeptide(L)'
;MKFSEYEIGTTRKSFSRTITEADIVTHAGQTGDFYPHHMDAEWCATQPFGKRMAHGTLILSVGIGMTAGEINPDAMSYGYEKVRFIKPVFIGDTITVTSEIIGSRDHPKKNDQFGFIDEKVTITNQKNEVVLLLFKIYIVNR
;
A
#
# COMPACT_ATOMS: atom_id res chain seq x y z
N MET A 1 -19.12 -8.92 -3.36
CA MET A 1 -18.92 -9.65 -2.09
C MET A 1 -19.52 -8.80 -0.99
N LYS A 2 -20.65 -9.25 -0.45
CA LYS A 2 -21.35 -8.63 0.66
C LYS A 2 -20.61 -8.85 1.98
N PHE A 3 -20.97 -8.06 2.99
CA PHE A 3 -20.32 -8.08 4.29
C PHE A 3 -20.24 -9.48 4.93
N SER A 4 -21.30 -10.30 4.80
CA SER A 4 -21.37 -11.65 5.37
C SER A 4 -20.49 -12.69 4.65
N GLU A 5 -19.95 -12.36 3.48
CA GLU A 5 -19.16 -13.28 2.65
C GLU A 5 -17.65 -13.11 2.89
N TYR A 6 -17.24 -12.13 3.70
CA TYR A 6 -15.84 -11.96 4.08
C TYR A 6 -15.44 -12.97 5.16
N GLU A 7 -14.39 -13.72 4.90
CA GLU A 7 -13.79 -14.65 5.86
C GLU A 7 -12.51 -14.06 6.47
N ILE A 8 -12.40 -14.08 7.80
CA ILE A 8 -11.17 -13.67 8.49
C ILE A 8 -10.08 -14.71 8.21
N GLY A 9 -8.88 -14.23 7.90
CA GLY A 9 -7.73 -15.05 7.52
C GLY A 9 -7.61 -15.27 6.01
N THR A 10 -8.57 -14.82 5.18
CA THR A 10 -8.41 -14.84 3.73
C THR A 10 -7.21 -13.99 3.33
N THR A 11 -6.28 -14.59 2.59
CA THR A 11 -5.07 -13.93 2.09
C THR A 11 -5.04 -13.88 0.57
N ARG A 12 -4.47 -12.80 0.04
CA ARG A 12 -4.16 -12.65 -1.39
C ARG A 12 -2.76 -12.08 -1.55
N LYS A 13 -2.06 -12.53 -2.58
CA LYS A 13 -0.73 -12.05 -2.94
C LYS A 13 -0.77 -11.46 -4.35
N SER A 14 -0.23 -10.26 -4.52
CA SER A 14 -0.14 -9.61 -5.83
C SER A 14 0.95 -10.26 -6.69
N PHE A 15 1.01 -9.87 -7.97
CA PHE A 15 2.22 -10.01 -8.78
C PHE A 15 3.37 -9.18 -8.18
N SER A 16 4.61 -9.45 -8.61
CA SER A 16 5.78 -8.66 -8.24
C SER A 16 6.03 -7.52 -9.24
N ARG A 17 6.43 -6.35 -8.75
CA ARG A 17 6.74 -5.16 -9.58
C ARG A 17 8.06 -4.53 -9.16
N THR A 18 8.97 -4.34 -10.11
CA THR A 18 10.20 -3.56 -9.91
C THR A 18 9.87 -2.07 -9.90
N ILE A 19 10.35 -1.36 -8.89
CA ILE A 19 10.29 0.10 -8.80
C ILE A 19 11.48 0.67 -9.56
N THR A 20 11.19 1.50 -10.55
CA THR A 20 12.16 2.07 -11.48
C THR A 20 12.41 3.54 -11.16
N GLU A 21 13.43 4.12 -11.79
CA GLU A 21 13.65 5.57 -11.74
C GLU A 21 12.46 6.33 -12.34
N ALA A 22 11.84 5.79 -13.40
CA ALA A 22 10.68 6.40 -14.04
C ALA A 22 9.49 6.53 -13.08
N ASP A 23 9.28 5.57 -12.18
CA ASP A 23 8.24 5.66 -11.15
C ASP A 23 8.49 6.85 -10.21
N ILE A 24 9.74 7.04 -9.77
CA ILE A 24 10.11 8.15 -8.87
C ILE A 24 9.94 9.50 -9.56
N VAL A 25 10.44 9.64 -10.79
CA VAL A 25 10.33 10.89 -11.55
C VAL A 25 8.87 11.22 -11.85
N THR A 26 8.07 10.23 -12.25
CA THR A 26 6.63 10.40 -12.52
C THR A 26 5.89 10.83 -11.26
N HIS A 27 6.19 10.19 -10.12
CA HIS A 27 5.53 10.51 -8.86
C HIS A 27 5.91 11.89 -8.32
N ALA A 28 7.17 12.30 -8.48
CA ALA A 28 7.60 13.67 -8.19
C ALA A 28 6.80 14.68 -9.03
N GLY A 29 6.67 14.43 -10.34
CA GLY A 29 5.85 15.26 -11.23
C GLY A 29 4.37 15.28 -10.85
N GLN A 30 3.80 14.14 -10.45
CA GLN A 30 2.40 14.01 -10.03
C GLN A 30 2.10 14.76 -8.72
N THR A 31 3.03 14.72 -7.76
CA THR A 31 2.80 15.21 -6.39
C THR A 31 3.41 16.58 -6.10
N GLY A 32 4.35 17.04 -6.93
CA GLY A 32 5.16 18.23 -6.67
C GLY A 32 6.28 18.01 -5.65
N ASP A 33 6.48 16.78 -5.16
CA ASP A 33 7.55 16.46 -4.21
C ASP A 33 8.86 16.14 -4.95
N PHE A 34 9.71 17.16 -5.06
CA PHE A 34 11.03 17.10 -5.68
C PHE A 34 12.19 17.12 -4.67
N TYR A 35 11.98 16.66 -3.43
CA TYR A 35 13.07 16.65 -2.44
C TYR A 35 14.30 15.86 -2.92
N PRO A 36 15.53 16.26 -2.52
CA PRO A 36 16.76 15.72 -3.08
C PRO A 36 16.98 14.23 -2.78
N HIS A 37 16.43 13.72 -1.68
CA HIS A 37 16.43 12.29 -1.33
C HIS A 37 15.79 11.39 -2.41
N HIS A 38 14.91 11.96 -3.24
CA HIS A 38 14.24 11.28 -4.35
C HIS A 38 14.85 11.66 -5.69
N MET A 39 15.36 12.89 -5.84
CA MET A 39 15.65 13.50 -7.14
C MET A 39 17.12 13.79 -7.43
N ASP A 40 17.99 13.85 -6.41
CA ASP A 40 19.38 14.27 -6.58
C ASP A 40 20.35 13.14 -6.20
N ALA A 41 20.98 12.52 -7.20
CA ALA A 41 21.91 11.42 -7.00
C ALA A 41 23.24 11.88 -6.37
N GLU A 42 23.73 13.07 -6.74
CA GLU A 42 25.00 13.63 -6.24
C GLU A 42 24.87 14.02 -4.77
N TRP A 43 23.76 14.68 -4.43
CA TRP A 43 23.45 14.97 -3.04
C TRP A 43 23.30 13.67 -2.24
N CYS A 44 22.56 12.68 -2.73
CA CYS A 44 22.38 11.39 -2.05
C CYS A 44 23.70 10.64 -1.79
N ALA A 45 24.69 10.75 -2.69
CA ALA A 45 25.99 10.11 -2.51
C ALA A 45 26.76 10.65 -1.28
N THR A 46 26.43 11.85 -0.79
CA THR A 46 27.00 12.45 0.42
C THR A 46 26.28 12.03 1.71
N GLN A 47 25.17 11.30 1.61
CA GLN A 47 24.29 10.97 2.73
C GLN A 47 24.49 9.51 3.21
N PRO A 48 24.11 9.16 4.45
CA PRO A 48 24.28 7.80 4.99
C PRO A 48 23.58 6.69 4.18
N PHE A 49 22.52 7.03 3.45
CA PHE A 49 21.79 6.10 2.58
C PHE A 49 22.37 5.97 1.16
N GLY A 50 23.28 6.86 0.76
CA GLY A 50 24.15 6.76 -0.42
C GLY A 50 23.49 6.81 -1.81
N LYS A 51 22.16 6.69 -1.92
CA LYS A 51 21.44 6.68 -3.19
C LYS A 51 19.99 7.13 -3.03
N ARG A 52 19.40 7.61 -4.14
CA ARG A 52 17.99 8.02 -4.21
C ARG A 52 17.07 6.87 -3.81
N MET A 53 16.03 7.21 -3.05
CA MET A 53 14.99 6.29 -2.60
C MET A 53 13.62 6.75 -3.10
N ALA A 54 12.68 5.83 -3.25
CA ALA A 54 11.31 6.13 -3.62
C ALA A 54 10.59 6.93 -2.51
N HIS A 55 9.63 7.77 -2.91
CA HIS A 55 8.72 8.42 -1.97
C HIS A 55 7.92 7.36 -1.20
N GLY A 56 7.69 7.58 0.09
CA GLY A 56 6.77 6.71 0.86
C GLY A 56 5.37 6.67 0.24
N THR A 57 4.89 7.82 -0.24
CA THR A 57 3.59 7.95 -0.91
C THR A 57 3.54 7.25 -2.27
N LEU A 58 4.67 7.12 -2.98
CA LEU A 58 4.78 6.30 -4.19
C LEU A 58 4.56 4.83 -3.86
N ILE A 59 5.28 4.30 -2.87
CA ILE A 59 5.17 2.89 -2.48
C ILE A 59 3.79 2.58 -1.91
N LEU A 60 3.18 3.50 -1.17
CA LEU A 60 1.79 3.39 -0.73
C LEU A 60 0.83 3.29 -1.92
N SER A 61 0.93 4.22 -2.87
CA SER A 61 0.00 4.31 -4.01
C SER A 61 0.14 3.09 -4.94
N VAL A 62 1.37 2.72 -5.28
CA VAL A 62 1.66 1.52 -6.10
C VAL A 62 1.23 0.27 -5.37
N GLY A 63 1.54 0.13 -4.08
CA GLY A 63 1.16 -1.03 -3.29
C GLY A 63 -0.34 -1.26 -3.22
N ILE A 64 -1.12 -0.20 -3.01
CA ILE A 64 -2.58 -0.27 -3.07
C ILE A 64 -3.07 -0.54 -4.50
N GLY A 65 -2.47 0.08 -5.51
CA GLY A 65 -2.79 -0.22 -6.91
C GLY A 65 -2.56 -1.70 -7.27
N MET A 66 -1.54 -2.34 -6.70
CA MET A 66 -1.25 -3.76 -6.91
C MET A 66 -2.26 -4.69 -6.24
N THR A 67 -3.12 -4.20 -5.33
CA THR A 67 -4.27 -4.97 -4.81
C THR A 67 -5.55 -4.75 -5.62
N ALA A 68 -5.55 -3.83 -6.57
CA ALA A 68 -6.69 -3.55 -7.46
C ALA A 68 -6.79 -4.64 -8.54
N GLY A 69 -7.30 -5.81 -8.15
CA GLY A 69 -7.73 -6.88 -9.04
C GLY A 69 -9.22 -6.73 -9.36
N GLU A 70 -10.01 -7.71 -8.94
CA GLU A 70 -11.46 -7.70 -9.13
C GLU A 70 -12.15 -6.61 -8.29
N ILE A 71 -13.00 -5.82 -8.94
CA ILE A 71 -13.79 -4.78 -8.30
C ILE A 71 -14.89 -5.44 -7.47
N ASN A 72 -14.99 -5.06 -6.19
CA ASN A 72 -16.16 -5.36 -5.37
C ASN A 72 -17.11 -4.15 -5.37
N PRO A 73 -18.25 -4.19 -6.09
CA PRO A 73 -19.19 -3.06 -6.14
C PRO A 73 -19.88 -2.79 -4.79
N ASP A 74 -19.86 -3.76 -3.87
CA ASP A 74 -20.44 -3.62 -2.53
C ASP A 74 -19.48 -3.01 -1.51
N ALA A 75 -18.20 -2.80 -1.86
CA ALA A 75 -17.20 -2.29 -0.95
C ALA A 75 -16.67 -0.92 -1.40
N MET A 76 -16.58 0.01 -0.45
CA MET A 76 -15.93 1.30 -0.64
C MET A 76 -14.73 1.42 0.29
N SER A 77 -13.61 1.91 -0.24
CA SER A 77 -12.43 2.22 0.57
C SER A 77 -12.74 3.38 1.52
N TYR A 78 -12.89 3.10 2.80
CA TYR A 78 -13.24 4.10 3.82
C TYR A 78 -12.00 4.88 4.28
N GLY A 79 -10.87 4.20 4.45
CA GLY A 79 -9.63 4.84 4.88
C GLY A 79 -8.50 3.86 5.15
N TYR A 80 -7.41 4.41 5.68
CA TYR A 80 -6.21 3.67 6.02
C TYR A 80 -5.75 4.02 7.43
N GLU A 81 -5.38 3.00 8.20
CA GLU A 81 -4.86 3.14 9.55
C GLU A 81 -3.44 2.59 9.67
N LYS A 82 -2.70 3.12 10.66
CA LYS A 82 -1.36 2.69 11.05
C LYS A 82 -0.41 2.49 9.87
N VAL A 83 -0.41 3.41 8.91
CA VAL A 83 0.57 3.42 7.81
C VAL A 83 1.97 3.58 8.42
N ARG A 84 2.88 2.66 8.09
CA ARG A 84 4.27 2.64 8.56
C ARG A 84 5.20 2.40 7.38
N PHE A 85 6.14 3.32 7.17
CA PHE A 85 7.27 3.16 6.25
C PHE A 85 8.43 2.53 7.03
N ILE A 86 8.63 1.23 6.87
CA ILE A 86 9.53 0.43 7.71
C ILE A 86 10.95 0.44 7.17
N LYS A 87 11.10 0.28 5.85
CA LYS A 87 12.40 0.30 5.16
C LYS A 87 12.32 1.13 3.88
N PRO A 88 13.41 1.79 3.47
CA PRO A 88 13.45 2.49 2.20
C PRO A 88 13.31 1.49 1.04
N VAL A 89 12.71 1.95 -0.05
CA VAL A 89 12.68 1.23 -1.33
C VAL A 89 13.56 2.00 -2.30
N PHE A 90 14.51 1.33 -2.92
CA PHE A 90 15.45 1.92 -3.85
C PHE A 90 15.06 1.62 -5.30
N ILE A 91 15.61 2.41 -6.22
CA ILE A 91 15.53 2.11 -7.67
C ILE A 91 16.08 0.71 -7.91
N GLY A 92 15.31 -0.12 -8.62
CA GLY A 92 15.62 -1.52 -8.93
C GLY A 92 15.10 -2.53 -7.89
N ASP A 93 14.58 -2.10 -6.75
CA ASP A 93 13.93 -3.02 -5.80
C ASP A 93 12.60 -3.52 -6.38
N THR A 94 12.29 -4.79 -6.12
CA THR A 94 11.03 -5.41 -6.54
C THR A 94 10.13 -5.62 -5.35
N ILE A 95 8.93 -5.04 -5.40
CA ILE A 95 7.95 -5.16 -4.33
C ILE A 95 6.87 -6.21 -4.65
N THR A 96 6.33 -6.81 -3.61
CA THR A 96 5.14 -7.68 -3.66
C THR A 96 4.22 -7.33 -2.50
N VAL A 97 2.92 -7.43 -2.71
CA VAL A 97 1.91 -7.07 -1.72
C VAL A 97 1.18 -8.32 -1.27
N THR A 98 1.02 -8.47 0.04
CA THR A 98 0.14 -9.45 0.66
C THR A 98 -0.95 -8.72 1.41
N SER A 99 -2.21 -9.04 1.09
CA SER A 99 -3.40 -8.54 1.78
C SER A 99 -4.04 -9.67 2.59
N GLU A 100 -4.45 -9.40 3.82
CA GLU A 100 -5.10 -10.35 4.71
C GLU A 100 -6.33 -9.71 5.36
N ILE A 101 -7.49 -10.37 5.32
CA ILE A 101 -8.66 -9.94 6.08
C ILE A 101 -8.46 -10.30 7.54
N ILE A 102 -8.35 -9.31 8.41
CA ILE A 102 -8.00 -9.53 9.82
C ILE A 102 -9.11 -9.17 10.80
N GLY A 103 -10.19 -8.54 10.33
CA GLY A 103 -11.27 -8.10 11.18
C GLY A 103 -12.52 -7.75 10.42
N SER A 104 -13.65 -8.00 11.06
CA SER A 104 -14.96 -7.52 10.63
C SER A 104 -15.69 -6.94 11.85
N ARG A 105 -16.43 -5.84 11.66
CA ARG A 105 -17.25 -5.23 12.73
C ARG A 105 -18.45 -4.53 12.15
N ASP A 106 -19.50 -4.40 12.94
CA ASP A 106 -20.72 -3.70 12.53
C ASP A 106 -20.46 -2.20 12.38
N HIS A 107 -21.18 -1.56 11.45
CA HIS A 107 -21.23 -0.11 11.39
C HIS A 107 -21.97 0.44 12.64
N PRO A 108 -21.39 1.36 13.42
CA PRO A 108 -21.90 1.71 14.76
C PRO A 108 -23.29 2.36 14.79
N LYS A 109 -23.75 2.89 13.65
CA LYS A 109 -25.05 3.58 13.54
C LYS A 109 -25.98 3.04 12.44
N LYS A 110 -25.47 2.18 11.56
CA LYS A 110 -26.15 1.73 10.33
C LYS A 110 -25.84 0.24 10.11
N ASN A 111 -25.89 -0.53 11.19
CA ASN A 111 -25.49 -1.94 11.19
C ASN A 111 -26.45 -2.81 10.37
N ASP A 112 -27.67 -2.34 10.09
CA ASP A 112 -28.64 -2.94 9.18
C ASP A 112 -28.19 -2.85 7.71
N GLN A 113 -27.42 -1.83 7.34
CA GLN A 113 -27.02 -1.54 5.96
C GLN A 113 -25.56 -1.90 5.67
N PHE A 114 -24.67 -1.67 6.64
CA PHE A 114 -23.23 -1.74 6.41
C PHE A 114 -22.48 -2.48 7.52
N GLY A 115 -21.28 -2.94 7.16
CA GLY A 115 -20.23 -3.36 8.09
C GLY A 115 -18.87 -2.85 7.64
N PHE A 116 -17.89 -2.91 8.55
CA PHE A 116 -16.50 -2.59 8.26
C PHE A 116 -15.66 -3.85 8.17
N ILE A 117 -14.76 -3.88 7.19
CA ILE A 117 -13.76 -4.92 7.01
C ILE A 117 -12.37 -4.31 7.10
N ASP A 118 -11.51 -4.89 7.94
CA ASP A 118 -10.11 -4.52 8.07
C ASP A 118 -9.24 -5.48 7.26
N GLU A 119 -8.51 -4.93 6.30
CA GLU A 119 -7.54 -5.64 5.48
C GLU A 119 -6.13 -5.17 5.85
N LYS A 120 -5.33 -6.04 6.45
CA LYS A 120 -3.91 -5.79 6.67
C LYS A 120 -3.18 -5.92 5.35
N VAL A 121 -2.46 -4.89 4.96
CA VAL A 121 -1.66 -4.86 3.73
C VAL A 121 -0.19 -4.76 4.12
N THR A 122 0.60 -5.73 3.65
CA THR A 122 2.04 -5.81 3.89
C THR A 122 2.76 -5.80 2.55
N ILE A 123 3.67 -4.84 2.37
CA ILE A 123 4.50 -4.74 1.18
C ILE A 123 5.91 -5.20 1.54
N THR A 124 6.44 -6.15 0.79
CA THR A 124 7.79 -6.69 0.97
C THR A 124 8.65 -6.46 -0.28
N ASN A 125 9.96 -6.31 -0.10
CA ASN A 125 10.93 -6.29 -1.20
C ASN A 125 11.35 -7.71 -1.65
N GLN A 126 12.28 -7.79 -2.61
CA GLN A 126 12.83 -9.03 -3.15
C GLN A 126 13.60 -9.89 -2.14
N LYS A 127 13.92 -9.34 -0.97
CA LYS A 127 14.55 -10.04 0.16
C LYS A 127 13.55 -10.50 1.21
N ASN A 128 12.25 -10.40 0.92
CA ASN A 128 11.14 -10.65 1.86
C ASN A 128 11.15 -9.73 3.09
N GLU A 129 11.79 -8.57 3.01
CA GLU A 129 11.78 -7.59 4.09
C GLU A 129 10.57 -6.69 3.96
N VAL A 130 9.84 -6.44 5.05
CA VAL A 130 8.71 -5.51 5.04
C VAL A 130 9.22 -4.09 4.84
N VAL A 131 8.74 -3.42 3.79
CA VAL A 131 9.06 -2.03 3.47
C VAL A 131 7.93 -1.08 3.88
N LEU A 132 6.69 -1.54 3.81
CA LEU A 132 5.52 -0.74 4.19
C LEU A 132 4.42 -1.66 4.75
N LEU A 133 3.78 -1.22 5.83
CA LEU A 133 2.63 -1.89 6.43
C LEU A 133 1.51 -0.88 6.69
N LEU A 134 0.26 -1.30 6.45
CA LEU A 134 -0.93 -0.52 6.76
C LEU A 134 -2.17 -1.41 6.98
N PHE A 135 -3.25 -0.82 7.49
CA PHE A 135 -4.57 -1.44 7.53
C PHE A 135 -5.52 -0.64 6.67
N LYS A 136 -6.06 -1.25 5.62
CA LYS A 136 -7.10 -0.67 4.77
C LYS A 136 -8.46 -1.03 5.36
N ILE A 137 -9.31 -0.02 5.51
CA ILE A 137 -10.67 -0.18 6.02
C ILE A 137 -11.63 -0.06 4.86
N TYR A 138 -12.45 -1.07 4.65
CA TYR A 138 -13.60 -1.00 3.75
C TYR A 138 -14.87 -0.79 4.55
N ILE A 139 -15.79 0.01 4.02
CA ILE A 139 -17.20 -0.08 4.37
C ILE A 139 -17.89 -0.93 3.30
N VAL A 140 -18.69 -1.91 3.70
CA VAL A 140 -19.26 -2.94 2.82
C VAL A 140 -20.77 -3.06 3.04
N ASN A 141 -21.55 -3.18 1.96
CA ASN A 141 -22.99 -3.44 2.00
C ASN A 141 -23.30 -4.83 2.60
N ARG A 142 -24.45 -4.95 3.28
CA ARG A 142 -25.05 -6.23 3.67
C ARG A 142 -25.92 -6.83 2.58
#